data_AF-A0A3D2RP92-F1
#
_entry.id   AF-A0A3D2RP92-F1
#
_cell.length_a   1.000
_cell.length_b   1.000
_cell.length_c   1.000
_cell.angle_alpha   90.00
_cell.angle_beta   90.00
_cell.angle_gamma   90.00
#
_symmetry.space_group_name_H-M   'P 1'
#
loop_
_entity.id
_entity.type
_entity.pdbx_description
1 polymer ?
#
loop_
_entity_poly.entity_id
_entity_poly.type
_entity_poly.pdbx_seq_one_letter_code
_entity_poly.pdbx_strand_id
1 'polypeptide(L)'
;MAVESRDIAFDLKTIERDRIIAKAQRYLPEEPLTVTGEQCERSGGGPHDYYSEGDYWWPNPEDPKGPYIRRDGETNPDLFYAHRYAMVRLSEIVGTFASAYFLTADASYAARGIAHLRAWFADPETRMNTNLLYGQAIKGLHSGRSIGIIDTLHLTEVALGAKLLSGSRAMDADTDSGIRNWFRSYLDWIQTHPYGQTERVHPNNHGVCWSMQAAAFAHLLGDEDVLKWVRNQFRSVYLDEMMDDRGAFPAELARTKPYGYSLFVIDAMAGVAQIASTPDDDLWEFGLEDGRGMLKGVEFIAPYIADKYAWPFGEDILYWDDWPVRHPSLLLGALRFGRSDWLASWSNLEPDPMPFEVQRNLPLRHPLIWS
;
A
#
# COMPACT_ATOMS: atom_id res chain seq x y z
N MET A 1 -11.61 6.46 -13.89
CA MET A 1 -11.86 7.56 -14.83
C MET A 1 -10.71 7.55 -15.80
N ALA A 2 -10.97 7.53 -17.11
CA ALA A 2 -9.88 7.54 -18.09
C ALA A 2 -9.16 8.88 -18.03
N VAL A 3 -7.88 8.85 -17.66
CA VAL A 3 -6.99 10.01 -17.75
C VAL A 3 -6.69 10.23 -19.24
N GLU A 4 -7.18 11.33 -19.82
CA GLU A 4 -6.71 11.76 -21.14
C GLU A 4 -5.26 12.24 -21.00
N SER A 5 -4.31 11.44 -21.49
CA SER A 5 -2.89 11.78 -21.46
C SER A 5 -2.62 12.92 -22.44
N ARG A 6 -1.90 13.95 -21.99
CA ARG A 6 -1.31 14.96 -22.89
C ARG A 6 -0.16 14.30 -23.64
N ASP A 7 -0.31 14.14 -24.95
CA ASP A 7 0.73 13.91 -25.99
C ASP A 7 1.99 13.10 -25.60
N ILE A 8 1.82 11.94 -24.96
CA ILE A 8 2.88 10.93 -24.89
C ILE A 8 2.31 9.62 -25.45
N ALA A 9 2.97 9.06 -26.46
CA ALA A 9 2.71 7.71 -26.96
C ALA A 9 3.20 6.68 -25.91
N PHE A 10 2.45 6.53 -24.82
CA PHE A 10 2.72 5.58 -23.75
C PHE A 10 1.51 4.64 -23.60
N ASP A 11 1.68 3.37 -23.95
CA ASP A 11 0.65 2.35 -23.82
C ASP A 11 0.98 1.41 -22.66
N LEU A 12 0.50 1.78 -21.47
CA LEU A 12 0.68 1.00 -20.25
C LEU A 12 0.14 -0.42 -20.39
N LYS A 13 -0.96 -0.62 -21.13
CA LYS A 13 -1.56 -1.94 -21.32
C LYS A 13 -0.64 -2.85 -22.11
N THR A 14 0.00 -2.34 -23.15
CA THR A 14 0.98 -3.09 -23.94
C THR A 14 2.24 -3.40 -23.12
N ILE A 15 2.77 -2.43 -22.37
CA ILE A 15 3.97 -2.61 -21.54
C ILE A 15 3.77 -3.67 -20.45
N GLU A 16 2.60 -3.67 -19.79
CA GLU A 16 2.33 -4.56 -18.67
C GLU A 16 1.78 -5.93 -19.08
N ARG A 17 1.37 -6.10 -20.35
CA ARG A 17 0.63 -7.29 -20.80
C ARG A 17 1.35 -8.59 -20.48
N ASP A 18 2.59 -8.74 -20.94
CA ASP A 18 3.32 -10.00 -20.82
C ASP A 18 3.64 -10.32 -19.36
N ARG A 19 4.06 -9.32 -18.59
CA ARG A 19 4.33 -9.44 -17.15
C ARG A 19 3.10 -9.93 -16.40
N ILE A 20 1.96 -9.28 -16.60
CA ILE A 20 0.72 -9.58 -15.89
C ILE A 20 0.16 -10.94 -16.29
N ILE A 21 0.17 -11.29 -17.58
CA ILE A 21 -0.31 -12.60 -18.02
C ILE A 21 0.60 -13.72 -17.49
N ALA A 22 1.92 -13.54 -17.48
CA ALA A 22 2.84 -14.51 -16.90
C ALA A 22 2.66 -14.66 -15.37
N LYS A 23 2.42 -13.56 -14.64
CA LYS A 23 2.06 -13.63 -13.21
C LYS A 23 0.72 -14.35 -13.00
N ALA A 24 -0.30 -14.00 -13.78
CA ALA A 24 -1.62 -14.61 -13.66
C ALA A 24 -1.57 -16.12 -13.90
N GLN A 25 -0.85 -16.56 -14.93
CA GLN A 25 -0.64 -17.99 -15.20
C GLN A 25 0.05 -18.72 -14.05
N ARG A 26 1.03 -18.09 -13.39
CA ARG A 26 1.69 -18.66 -12.20
C ARG A 26 0.76 -18.76 -11.00
N TYR A 27 -0.16 -17.81 -10.83
CA TYR A 27 -1.11 -17.81 -9.71
C TYR A 27 -2.40 -18.58 -9.97
N LEU A 28 -2.69 -19.00 -11.21
CA LEU A 28 -3.87 -19.82 -11.53
C LEU A 28 -4.07 -21.04 -10.59
N PRO A 29 -3.05 -21.87 -10.30
CA PRO A 29 -3.21 -23.03 -9.42
C PRO A 29 -3.23 -22.69 -7.93
N GLU A 30 -2.98 -21.44 -7.54
CA GLU A 30 -2.88 -21.03 -6.14
C GLU A 30 -4.25 -20.93 -5.48
N GLU A 31 -4.46 -21.71 -4.42
CA GLU A 31 -5.68 -21.68 -3.62
C GLU A 31 -5.68 -20.52 -2.61
N PRO A 32 -6.88 -20.10 -2.14
CA PRO A 32 -6.99 -19.07 -1.11
C PRO A 32 -6.25 -19.43 0.18
N LEU A 33 -5.52 -18.46 0.73
CA LEU A 33 -4.85 -18.53 2.03
C LEU A 33 -5.20 -17.26 2.80
N THR A 34 -5.65 -17.42 4.04
CA THR A 34 -6.08 -16.30 4.90
C THR A 34 -5.40 -16.38 6.27
N VAL A 35 -5.74 -15.43 7.16
CA VAL A 35 -5.23 -15.40 8.54
C VAL A 35 -5.53 -16.66 9.36
N THR A 36 -6.53 -17.45 8.98
CA THR A 36 -6.86 -18.70 9.69
C THR A 36 -5.92 -19.85 9.33
N GLY A 37 -5.05 -19.68 8.33
CA GLY A 37 -4.13 -20.72 7.88
C GLY A 37 -2.93 -20.96 8.80
N GLU A 38 -2.56 -19.97 9.62
CA GLU A 38 -1.42 -20.02 10.52
C GLU A 38 -1.76 -19.31 11.83
N GLN A 39 -1.17 -19.73 12.95
CA GLN A 39 -1.38 -19.06 14.24
C GLN A 39 -0.06 -18.92 14.98
N CYS A 40 0.14 -17.76 15.62
CA CYS A 40 1.25 -17.57 16.54
C CYS A 40 0.81 -17.84 17.98
N GLU A 41 1.52 -18.72 18.69
CA GLU A 41 1.28 -18.97 20.13
C GLU A 41 1.44 -17.71 21.00
N ARG A 42 2.15 -16.69 20.50
CA ARG A 42 2.33 -15.40 21.18
C ARG A 42 1.17 -14.43 20.96
N SER A 43 0.25 -14.73 20.05
CA SER A 43 -0.93 -13.89 19.78
C SER A 43 -1.96 -14.01 20.90
N GLY A 44 -2.53 -12.88 21.29
CA GLY A 44 -3.71 -12.84 22.16
C GLY A 44 -5.04 -13.00 21.41
N GLY A 45 -5.01 -13.02 20.08
CA GLY A 45 -6.18 -13.10 19.21
C GLY A 45 -6.61 -14.54 18.87
N GLY A 46 -7.84 -14.67 18.40
CA GLY A 46 -8.37 -15.92 17.87
C GLY A 46 -7.91 -16.22 16.43
N PRO A 47 -8.30 -17.36 15.85
CA PRO A 47 -7.87 -17.78 14.52
C PRO A 47 -8.21 -16.80 13.38
N HIS A 48 -9.24 -15.97 13.55
CA HIS A 48 -9.65 -14.97 12.57
C HIS A 48 -8.98 -13.60 12.78
N ASP A 49 -8.18 -13.43 13.84
CA ASP A 49 -7.53 -12.16 14.15
C ASP A 49 -6.17 -12.05 13.48
N TYR A 50 -5.90 -10.91 12.85
CA TYR A 50 -4.59 -10.63 12.30
C TYR A 50 -3.57 -10.37 13.41
N TYR A 51 -2.40 -11.01 13.31
CA TYR A 51 -1.29 -10.87 14.25
C TYR A 51 0.00 -10.56 13.51
N SER A 52 0.76 -9.61 14.04
CA SER A 52 2.13 -9.36 13.63
C SER A 52 2.93 -8.77 14.79
N GLU A 53 4.25 -8.74 14.64
CA GLU A 53 5.16 -8.20 15.66
C GLU A 53 5.90 -6.97 15.13
N GLY A 54 6.27 -6.05 16.02
CA GLY A 54 7.01 -4.85 15.64
C GLY A 54 8.41 -5.19 15.13
N ASP A 55 8.74 -4.76 13.91
CA ASP A 55 9.96 -5.16 13.18
C ASP A 55 11.25 -4.91 13.96
N TYR A 56 11.30 -3.76 14.60
CA TYR A 56 12.50 -3.19 15.20
C TYR A 56 12.63 -3.53 16.68
N TRP A 57 11.97 -4.58 17.17
CA TRP A 57 11.96 -4.95 18.58
C TRP A 57 12.67 -6.28 18.83
N TRP A 58 13.68 -6.24 19.69
CA TRP A 58 14.65 -7.31 19.91
C TRP A 58 14.67 -7.77 21.36
N PRO A 59 15.04 -9.04 21.64
CA PRO A 59 15.33 -9.48 23.00
C PRO A 59 16.35 -8.57 23.69
N ASN A 60 16.07 -8.21 24.94
CA ASN A 60 17.03 -7.47 25.75
C ASN A 60 18.14 -8.44 26.24
N PRO A 61 19.42 -8.25 25.85
CA PRO A 61 20.49 -9.13 26.31
C PRO A 61 20.73 -9.02 27.83
N GLU A 62 20.37 -7.90 28.44
CA GLU A 62 20.53 -7.65 29.88
C GLU A 62 19.38 -8.22 30.71
N ASP A 63 18.20 -8.41 30.10
CA ASP A 63 17.06 -9.10 30.70
C ASP A 63 16.35 -9.98 29.65
N PRO A 64 16.82 -11.23 29.42
CA PRO A 64 16.28 -12.10 28.39
C PRO A 64 14.80 -12.49 28.58
N LYS A 65 14.25 -12.30 29.78
CA LYS A 65 12.83 -12.55 30.09
C LYS A 65 11.98 -11.28 30.08
N GLY A 66 12.63 -10.11 30.07
CA GLY A 66 12.00 -8.81 30.09
C GLY A 66 11.40 -8.38 28.74
N PRO A 67 10.89 -7.15 28.70
CA PRO A 67 10.39 -6.53 27.48
C PRO A 67 11.44 -6.44 26.38
N TYR A 68 11.00 -6.52 25.12
CA TYR A 68 11.88 -6.24 24.00
C TYR A 68 12.31 -4.76 23.97
N ILE A 69 13.46 -4.50 23.36
CA ILE A 69 14.04 -3.16 23.17
C ILE A 69 14.05 -2.77 21.69
N ARG A 70 13.92 -1.47 21.39
CA ARG A 70 13.86 -0.96 20.02
C ARG A 70 15.26 -0.79 19.41
N ARG A 71 15.45 -1.21 18.16
CA ARG A 71 16.61 -0.97 17.29
C ARG A 71 16.15 -0.51 15.90
N ASP A 72 16.11 0.81 15.67
CA ASP A 72 15.43 1.37 14.49
C ASP A 72 16.09 0.97 13.17
N GLY A 73 15.29 0.42 12.24
CA GLY A 73 15.76 -0.02 10.93
C GLY A 73 16.43 -1.40 10.92
N GLU A 74 16.65 -2.03 12.08
CA GLU A 74 17.17 -3.39 12.21
C GLU A 74 16.00 -4.37 12.43
N THR A 75 15.61 -5.10 11.39
CA THR A 75 14.51 -6.06 11.47
C THR A 75 14.92 -7.33 12.23
N ASN A 76 14.14 -7.69 13.25
CA ASN A 76 14.32 -8.96 13.96
C ASN A 76 13.95 -10.15 13.05
N PRO A 77 14.85 -11.14 12.86
CA PRO A 77 14.57 -12.29 12.00
C PRO A 77 13.59 -13.29 12.61
N ASP A 78 13.40 -13.30 13.93
CA ASP A 78 12.60 -14.31 14.66
C ASP A 78 11.09 -13.93 14.77
N LEU A 79 10.66 -12.90 14.04
CA LEU A 79 9.28 -12.43 14.06
C LEU A 79 8.33 -13.40 13.37
N PHE A 80 7.08 -13.36 13.81
CA PHE A 80 5.99 -14.04 13.10
C PHE A 80 5.58 -13.26 11.85
N TYR A 81 5.89 -13.81 10.67
CA TYR A 81 5.61 -13.18 9.37
C TYR A 81 4.39 -13.75 8.64
N ALA A 82 3.81 -14.87 9.07
CA ALA A 82 2.85 -15.61 8.26
C ALA A 82 1.65 -14.76 7.80
N HIS A 83 1.07 -13.94 8.68
CA HIS A 83 -0.07 -13.10 8.29
C HIS A 83 0.34 -11.94 7.37
N ARG A 84 1.54 -11.37 7.53
CA ARG A 84 2.08 -10.37 6.59
C ARG A 84 2.30 -10.98 5.21
N TYR A 85 2.88 -12.18 5.16
CA TYR A 85 3.04 -12.92 3.90
C TYR A 85 1.69 -13.20 3.25
N ALA A 86 0.70 -13.66 4.02
CA ALA A 86 -0.64 -13.90 3.51
C ALA A 86 -1.29 -12.61 2.96
N MET A 87 -1.13 -11.49 3.66
CA MET A 87 -1.66 -10.17 3.24
C MET A 87 -1.02 -9.66 1.95
N VAL A 88 0.32 -9.71 1.86
CA VAL A 88 1.06 -9.31 0.65
C VAL A 88 0.70 -10.23 -0.52
N ARG A 89 0.62 -11.55 -0.27
CA ARG A 89 0.21 -12.54 -1.27
C ARG A 89 -1.21 -12.30 -1.78
N LEU A 90 -2.15 -11.96 -0.91
CA LEU A 90 -3.51 -11.59 -1.32
C LEU A 90 -3.48 -10.39 -2.28
N SER A 91 -2.73 -9.34 -1.93
CA SER A 91 -2.56 -8.15 -2.76
C SER A 91 -1.92 -8.47 -4.11
N GLU A 92 -0.88 -9.31 -4.15
CA GLU A 92 -0.28 -9.80 -5.40
C GLU A 92 -1.30 -10.50 -6.29
N ILE A 93 -2.00 -11.48 -5.73
CA ILE A 93 -2.90 -12.36 -6.49
C ILE A 93 -4.12 -11.58 -7.00
N VAL A 94 -4.77 -10.80 -6.13
CA VAL A 94 -5.96 -10.02 -6.51
C VAL A 94 -5.58 -8.93 -7.53
N GLY A 95 -4.50 -8.20 -7.29
CA GLY A 95 -4.02 -7.17 -8.22
C GLY A 95 -3.64 -7.76 -9.59
N THR A 96 -2.99 -8.93 -9.61
CA THR A 96 -2.64 -9.64 -10.83
C THR A 96 -3.90 -10.10 -11.59
N PHE A 97 -4.85 -10.75 -10.93
CA PHE A 97 -6.06 -11.25 -11.59
C PHE A 97 -6.99 -10.13 -12.07
N ALA A 98 -7.13 -9.06 -11.29
CA ALA A 98 -7.88 -7.87 -11.71
C ALA A 98 -7.23 -7.22 -12.94
N SER A 99 -5.91 -7.09 -12.95
CA SER A 99 -5.15 -6.58 -14.11
C SER A 99 -5.29 -7.50 -15.33
N ALA A 100 -5.18 -8.81 -15.16
CA ALA A 100 -5.32 -9.79 -16.25
C ALA A 100 -6.73 -9.78 -16.84
N TYR A 101 -7.76 -9.68 -15.99
CA TYR A 101 -9.15 -9.52 -16.42
C TYR A 101 -9.35 -8.20 -17.17
N PHE A 102 -8.77 -7.09 -16.69
CA PHE A 102 -8.81 -5.81 -17.39
C PHE A 102 -8.19 -5.85 -18.80
N LEU A 103 -7.10 -6.62 -18.98
CA LEU A 103 -6.41 -6.74 -20.26
C LEU A 103 -7.07 -7.68 -21.27
N THR A 104 -7.84 -8.67 -20.80
CA THR A 104 -8.30 -9.80 -21.63
C THR A 104 -9.81 -10.00 -21.63
N ALA A 105 -10.52 -9.46 -20.63
CA ALA A 105 -11.92 -9.77 -20.31
C ALA A 105 -12.18 -11.27 -20.05
N ASP A 106 -11.16 -12.08 -19.79
CA ASP A 106 -11.29 -13.51 -19.51
C ASP A 106 -11.86 -13.74 -18.11
N ALA A 107 -13.07 -14.30 -18.05
CA ALA A 107 -13.80 -14.54 -16.82
C ALA A 107 -13.09 -15.53 -15.86
N SER A 108 -12.16 -16.35 -16.34
CA SER A 108 -11.39 -17.28 -15.49
C SER A 108 -10.49 -16.53 -14.50
N TYR A 109 -9.84 -15.45 -14.92
CA TYR A 109 -9.05 -14.60 -14.02
C TYR A 109 -9.94 -13.90 -12.99
N ALA A 110 -11.09 -13.38 -13.43
CA ALA A 110 -12.05 -12.76 -12.50
C ALA A 110 -12.53 -13.76 -11.44
N ALA A 111 -12.92 -14.97 -11.86
CA ALA A 111 -13.36 -16.03 -10.95
C ALA A 111 -12.29 -16.41 -9.92
N ARG A 112 -11.01 -16.53 -10.33
CA ARG A 112 -9.92 -16.81 -9.38
C ARG A 112 -9.69 -15.64 -8.41
N GLY A 113 -9.63 -14.40 -8.88
CA GLY A 113 -9.52 -13.23 -8.00
C GLY A 113 -10.65 -13.16 -6.97
N ILE A 114 -11.89 -13.43 -7.39
CA ILE A 114 -13.07 -13.43 -6.52
C ILE A 114 -13.02 -14.55 -5.48
N ALA A 115 -12.50 -15.73 -5.81
CA ALA A 115 -12.34 -16.82 -4.83
C ALA A 115 -11.42 -16.41 -3.66
N HIS A 116 -10.31 -15.73 -3.95
CA HIS A 116 -9.39 -15.20 -2.94
C HIS A 116 -10.05 -14.10 -2.09
N LEU A 117 -10.79 -13.18 -2.73
CA LEU A 117 -11.56 -12.14 -2.02
C LEU A 117 -12.62 -12.76 -1.09
N ARG A 118 -13.39 -13.74 -1.58
CA ARG A 118 -14.44 -14.40 -0.81
C ARG A 118 -13.87 -15.04 0.45
N ALA A 119 -12.79 -15.81 0.33
CA ALA A 119 -12.15 -16.47 1.46
C ALA A 119 -11.68 -15.45 2.50
N TRP A 120 -11.03 -14.36 2.08
CA TRP A 120 -10.47 -13.40 3.02
C TRP A 120 -11.54 -12.56 3.74
N PHE A 121 -12.64 -12.22 3.07
CA PHE A 121 -13.56 -11.19 3.56
C PHE A 121 -14.96 -11.70 3.94
N ALA A 122 -15.46 -12.74 3.26
CA ALA A 122 -16.87 -13.12 3.31
C ALA A 122 -17.11 -14.49 3.93
N ASP A 123 -16.23 -15.45 3.66
CA ASP A 123 -16.41 -16.84 4.11
C ASP A 123 -16.25 -16.95 5.64
N PRO A 124 -17.28 -17.41 6.39
CA PRO A 124 -17.23 -17.45 7.83
C PRO A 124 -16.15 -18.37 8.40
N GLU A 125 -15.68 -19.37 7.65
CA GLU A 125 -14.65 -20.31 8.10
C GLU A 125 -13.24 -19.74 7.95
N THR A 126 -13.03 -18.77 7.06
CA THR A 126 -11.68 -18.30 6.70
C THR A 126 -11.48 -16.79 6.78
N ARG A 127 -12.56 -16.00 6.91
CA ARG A 127 -12.47 -14.53 6.87
C ARG A 127 -11.59 -13.97 7.99
N MET A 128 -10.88 -12.89 7.68
CA MET A 128 -10.22 -12.08 8.70
C MET A 128 -11.26 -11.25 9.46
N ASN A 129 -11.08 -11.03 10.77
CA ASN A 129 -11.89 -10.08 11.53
C ASN A 129 -11.59 -8.63 11.10
N THR A 130 -12.59 -7.75 11.20
CA THR A 130 -12.53 -6.36 10.72
C THR A 130 -11.84 -5.43 11.74
N ASN A 131 -10.73 -5.84 12.32
CA ASN A 131 -9.96 -5.07 13.29
C ASN A 131 -8.47 -5.46 13.23
N LEU A 132 -7.62 -4.60 13.77
CA LEU A 132 -6.17 -4.82 13.89
C LEU A 132 -5.70 -4.73 15.35
N LEU A 133 -6.42 -5.37 16.27
CA LEU A 133 -6.11 -5.32 17.71
C LEU A 133 -4.76 -5.91 18.08
N TYR A 134 -4.23 -6.83 17.27
CA TYR A 134 -2.98 -7.55 17.53
C TYR A 134 -1.89 -7.29 16.48
N GLY A 135 -2.01 -6.19 15.73
CA GLY A 135 -0.99 -5.73 14.79
C GLY A 135 0.22 -5.13 15.50
N GLN A 136 1.42 -5.52 15.08
CA GLN A 136 2.71 -5.05 15.60
C GLN A 136 2.85 -5.10 17.13
N ALA A 137 2.48 -6.24 17.70
CA ALA A 137 2.73 -6.58 19.09
C ALA A 137 4.20 -6.44 19.47
N ILE A 138 4.46 -6.18 20.76
CA ILE A 138 5.81 -6.16 21.33
C ILE A 138 5.79 -7.00 22.59
N LYS A 139 6.63 -8.04 22.61
CA LYS A 139 6.77 -8.93 23.77
C LYS A 139 7.05 -8.11 25.04
N GLY A 140 6.20 -8.32 26.05
CA GLY A 140 6.32 -7.68 27.36
C GLY A 140 5.80 -6.25 27.45
N LEU A 141 5.31 -5.64 26.36
CA LEU A 141 4.80 -4.26 26.36
C LEU A 141 3.36 -4.15 25.82
N HIS A 142 3.08 -4.71 24.66
CA HIS A 142 1.83 -4.48 23.93
C HIS A 142 1.37 -5.74 23.17
N SER A 143 0.08 -6.07 23.25
CA SER A 143 -0.53 -7.13 22.43
C SER A 143 -0.79 -6.71 20.98
N GLY A 144 -0.80 -5.39 20.71
CA GLY A 144 -0.90 -4.75 19.40
C GLY A 144 -0.85 -3.22 19.56
N ARG A 145 -0.71 -2.46 18.48
CA ARG A 145 -0.50 -1.00 18.51
C ARG A 145 -1.07 -0.30 17.26
N SER A 146 -1.26 1.03 17.34
CA SER A 146 -1.73 1.86 16.22
C SER A 146 -0.88 1.71 14.95
N ILE A 147 0.45 1.72 15.11
CA ILE A 147 1.46 1.59 14.05
C ILE A 147 1.27 0.28 13.25
N GLY A 148 0.61 -0.72 13.82
CA GLY A 148 0.26 -1.96 13.13
C GLY A 148 -0.73 -1.80 11.99
N ILE A 149 -1.48 -0.70 11.91
CA ILE A 149 -2.44 -0.43 10.82
C ILE A 149 -1.75 -0.33 9.46
N ILE A 150 -0.46 0.01 9.43
CA ILE A 150 0.31 -0.01 8.18
C ILE A 150 0.43 -1.42 7.57
N ASP A 151 0.28 -2.49 8.36
CA ASP A 151 0.34 -3.86 7.84
C ASP A 151 -0.82 -4.15 6.85
N THR A 152 -1.97 -3.48 6.97
CA THR A 152 -3.09 -3.61 6.03
C THR A 152 -3.00 -2.70 4.82
N LEU A 153 -1.89 -1.96 4.65
CA LEU A 153 -1.69 -1.08 3.49
C LEU A 153 -1.88 -1.81 2.15
N HIS A 154 -1.51 -3.08 2.10
CA HIS A 154 -1.69 -3.95 0.93
C HIS A 154 -3.16 -4.19 0.55
N LEU A 155 -4.11 -3.99 1.48
CA LEU A 155 -5.53 -4.06 1.15
C LEU A 155 -6.00 -2.94 0.21
N THR A 156 -5.18 -1.90 0.00
CA THR A 156 -5.45 -0.83 -0.95
C THR A 156 -5.65 -1.37 -2.36
N GLU A 157 -4.69 -2.13 -2.90
CA GLU A 157 -4.83 -2.76 -4.23
C GLU A 157 -5.90 -3.85 -4.23
N VAL A 158 -6.12 -4.53 -3.10
CA VAL A 158 -7.20 -5.52 -2.97
C VAL A 158 -8.56 -4.85 -3.13
N ALA A 159 -8.78 -3.67 -2.54
CA ALA A 159 -10.02 -2.91 -2.66
C ALA A 159 -10.24 -2.39 -4.10
N LEU A 160 -9.18 -1.88 -4.76
CA LEU A 160 -9.25 -1.47 -6.16
C LEU A 160 -9.55 -2.66 -7.09
N GLY A 161 -8.88 -3.79 -6.87
CA GLY A 161 -9.14 -5.04 -7.59
C GLY A 161 -10.56 -5.55 -7.37
N ALA A 162 -11.05 -5.56 -6.13
CA ALA A 162 -12.43 -5.93 -5.81
C ALA A 162 -13.45 -5.04 -6.55
N LYS A 163 -13.22 -3.73 -6.62
CA LYS A 163 -14.07 -2.79 -7.36
C LYS A 163 -14.08 -3.09 -8.87
N LEU A 164 -12.93 -3.42 -9.44
CA LEU A 164 -12.82 -3.78 -10.86
C LEU A 164 -13.56 -5.10 -11.14
N LEU A 165 -13.43 -6.07 -10.25
CA LEU A 165 -14.02 -7.41 -10.39
C LEU A 165 -15.53 -7.46 -10.07
N SER A 166 -16.08 -6.50 -9.33
CA SER A 166 -17.49 -6.51 -8.90
C SER A 166 -18.48 -6.46 -10.06
N GLY A 167 -18.07 -5.95 -11.23
CA GLY A 167 -18.90 -5.93 -12.44
C GLY A 167 -18.85 -7.23 -13.26
N SER A 168 -18.01 -8.20 -12.89
CA SER A 168 -17.86 -9.45 -13.63
C SER A 168 -19.02 -10.42 -13.34
N ARG A 169 -19.35 -11.27 -14.32
CA ARG A 169 -20.37 -12.32 -14.14
C ARG A 169 -20.01 -13.39 -13.11
N ALA A 170 -18.74 -13.45 -12.70
CA ALA A 170 -18.26 -14.38 -11.68
C ALA A 170 -18.54 -13.87 -10.25
N MET A 171 -18.89 -12.59 -10.09
CA MET A 171 -19.23 -12.02 -8.78
C MET A 171 -20.71 -12.28 -8.48
N ASP A 172 -20.99 -13.16 -7.52
CA ASP A 172 -22.32 -13.33 -6.97
C ASP A 172 -22.65 -12.25 -5.92
N ALA A 173 -23.94 -12.02 -5.68
CA ALA A 173 -24.41 -10.93 -4.82
C ALA A 173 -24.04 -11.11 -3.35
N ASP A 174 -23.96 -12.35 -2.85
CA ASP A 174 -23.63 -12.63 -1.45
C ASP A 174 -22.14 -12.38 -1.21
N THR A 175 -21.29 -12.82 -2.15
CA THR A 175 -19.85 -12.56 -2.12
C THR A 175 -19.55 -11.06 -2.20
N ASP A 176 -20.14 -10.31 -3.14
CA ASP A 176 -19.95 -8.85 -3.25
C ASP A 176 -20.39 -8.13 -1.98
N SER A 177 -21.56 -8.50 -1.45
CA SER A 177 -22.09 -7.93 -0.20
C SER A 177 -21.18 -8.23 0.98
N GLY A 178 -20.67 -9.45 1.10
CA GLY A 178 -19.73 -9.85 2.16
C GLY A 178 -18.44 -9.05 2.11
N ILE A 179 -17.84 -8.89 0.92
CA ILE A 179 -16.62 -8.09 0.72
C ILE A 179 -16.87 -6.63 1.09
N ARG A 180 -17.93 -6.01 0.57
CA ARG A 180 -18.27 -4.61 0.85
C ARG A 180 -18.57 -4.38 2.34
N ASN A 181 -19.26 -5.31 2.99
CA ASN A 181 -19.54 -5.21 4.41
C ASN A 181 -18.25 -5.28 5.24
N TRP A 182 -17.31 -6.16 4.88
CA TRP A 182 -16.01 -6.24 5.53
C TRP A 182 -15.25 -4.91 5.44
N PHE A 183 -15.11 -4.35 4.23
CA PHE A 183 -14.42 -3.07 4.05
C PHE A 183 -15.12 -1.91 4.75
N ARG A 184 -16.46 -1.90 4.79
CA ARG A 184 -17.22 -0.89 5.55
C ARG A 184 -16.94 -0.99 7.05
N SER A 185 -16.99 -2.19 7.62
CA SER A 185 -16.71 -2.41 9.04
C SER A 185 -15.26 -2.11 9.40
N TYR A 186 -14.30 -2.46 8.55
CA TYR A 186 -12.90 -2.15 8.80
C TYR A 186 -12.61 -0.64 8.67
N LEU A 187 -13.21 0.03 7.67
CA LEU A 187 -13.12 1.48 7.51
C LEU A 187 -13.72 2.23 8.70
N ASP A 188 -14.85 1.77 9.24
CA ASP A 188 -15.42 2.30 10.48
C ASP A 188 -14.47 2.09 11.67
N TRP A 189 -13.89 0.89 11.80
CA TRP A 189 -12.95 0.59 12.89
C TRP A 189 -11.69 1.48 12.84
N ILE A 190 -11.04 1.67 11.69
CA ILE A 190 -9.85 2.54 11.60
C ILE A 190 -10.18 4.03 11.81
N GLN A 191 -11.44 4.44 11.70
CA GLN A 191 -11.87 5.81 11.98
C GLN A 191 -12.23 6.05 13.45
N THR A 192 -12.74 5.04 14.14
CA THR A 192 -13.35 5.19 15.46
C THR A 192 -12.52 4.59 16.60
N HIS A 193 -11.76 3.53 16.34
CA HIS A 193 -10.94 2.89 17.37
C HIS A 193 -9.71 3.75 17.72
N PRO A 194 -9.25 3.78 18.99
CA PRO A 194 -8.08 4.58 19.39
C PRO A 194 -6.81 4.31 18.58
N TYR A 195 -6.58 3.06 18.15
CA TYR A 195 -5.46 2.71 17.27
C TYR A 195 -5.58 3.42 15.91
N GLY A 196 -6.78 3.37 15.32
CA GLY A 196 -7.10 4.06 14.09
C GLY A 196 -6.91 5.56 14.18
N GLN A 197 -7.45 6.18 15.23
CA GLN A 197 -7.34 7.63 15.46
C GLN A 197 -5.91 8.08 15.68
N THR A 198 -5.10 7.29 16.38
CA THR A 198 -3.67 7.61 16.62
C THR A 198 -2.88 7.51 15.33
N GLU A 199 -3.10 6.47 14.52
CA GLU A 199 -2.41 6.29 13.25
C GLU A 199 -2.78 7.36 12.23
N ARG A 200 -4.07 7.72 12.16
CA ARG A 200 -4.66 8.72 11.27
C ARG A 200 -3.96 10.08 11.32
N VAL A 201 -3.45 10.46 12.49
CA VAL A 201 -2.81 11.77 12.73
C VAL A 201 -1.29 11.65 12.92
N HIS A 202 -0.70 10.49 12.62
CA HIS A 202 0.73 10.29 12.79
C HIS A 202 1.51 11.15 11.78
N PRO A 203 2.47 12.00 12.22
CA PRO A 203 3.05 13.09 11.40
C PRO A 203 4.18 12.61 10.47
N ASN A 204 3.99 11.48 9.80
CA ASN A 204 4.95 10.87 8.88
C ASN A 204 4.20 9.92 7.91
N ASN A 205 4.92 9.07 7.19
CA ASN A 205 4.37 8.09 6.25
C ASN A 205 3.18 7.26 6.80
N HIS A 206 3.08 7.02 8.11
CA HIS A 206 1.96 6.30 8.71
C HIS A 206 0.61 7.01 8.49
N GLY A 207 0.55 8.33 8.68
CA GLY A 207 -0.67 9.11 8.41
C GLY A 207 -1.07 9.05 6.93
N VAL A 208 -0.09 9.18 6.03
CA VAL A 208 -0.31 9.08 4.57
C VAL A 208 -0.83 7.68 4.20
N CYS A 209 -0.24 6.63 4.76
CA CYS A 209 -0.65 5.25 4.53
C CYS A 209 -2.05 4.95 5.10
N TRP A 210 -2.41 5.54 6.23
CA TRP A 210 -3.78 5.48 6.74
C TRP A 210 -4.76 6.10 5.74
N SER A 211 -4.45 7.29 5.21
CA SER A 211 -5.30 7.97 4.23
C SER A 211 -5.39 7.24 2.90
N MET A 212 -4.32 6.59 2.44
CA MET A 212 -4.35 5.78 1.23
C MET A 212 -5.30 4.58 1.37
N GLN A 213 -5.25 3.88 2.51
CA GLN A 213 -6.18 2.79 2.81
C GLN A 213 -7.62 3.31 2.89
N ALA A 214 -7.86 4.37 3.66
CA ALA A 214 -9.18 4.96 3.81
C ALA A 214 -9.76 5.41 2.47
N ALA A 215 -8.96 6.02 1.60
CA ALA A 215 -9.37 6.44 0.26
C ALA A 215 -9.75 5.24 -0.62
N ALA A 216 -8.94 4.18 -0.65
CA ALA A 216 -9.25 2.99 -1.45
C ALA A 216 -10.54 2.30 -0.99
N PHE A 217 -10.74 2.19 0.33
CA PHE A 217 -11.93 1.54 0.89
C PHE A 217 -13.17 2.41 0.65
N ALA A 218 -13.07 3.71 0.88
CA ALA A 218 -14.13 4.67 0.57
C ALA A 218 -14.47 4.66 -0.92
N HIS A 219 -13.48 4.60 -1.80
CA HIS A 219 -13.69 4.51 -3.24
C HIS A 219 -14.43 3.23 -3.63
N LEU A 220 -14.10 2.07 -3.05
CA LEU A 220 -14.85 0.83 -3.26
C LEU A 220 -16.32 0.99 -2.84
N LEU A 221 -16.55 1.62 -1.69
CA LEU A 221 -17.87 1.77 -1.05
C LEU A 221 -18.72 2.92 -1.61
N GLY A 222 -18.12 3.87 -2.33
CA GLY A 222 -18.78 5.12 -2.75
C GLY A 222 -18.97 6.12 -1.60
N ASP A 223 -18.07 6.12 -0.62
CA ASP A 223 -18.12 7.00 0.55
C ASP A 223 -17.39 8.33 0.28
N GLU A 224 -18.13 9.29 -0.26
CA GLU A 224 -17.59 10.61 -0.61
C GLU A 224 -17.22 11.48 0.61
N ASP A 225 -17.79 11.22 1.79
CA ASP A 225 -17.46 11.97 3.00
C ASP A 225 -16.04 11.63 3.48
N VAL A 226 -15.67 10.34 3.45
CA VAL A 226 -14.30 9.92 3.75
C VAL A 226 -13.32 10.44 2.70
N LEU A 227 -13.65 10.36 1.41
CA LEU A 227 -12.80 10.90 0.34
C LEU A 227 -12.59 12.42 0.48
N LYS A 228 -13.65 13.14 0.90
CA LYS A 228 -13.55 14.57 1.20
C LYS A 228 -12.64 14.88 2.37
N TRP A 229 -12.73 14.10 3.42
CA TRP A 229 -11.82 14.24 4.55
C TRP A 229 -10.36 13.98 4.15
N VAL A 230 -10.10 12.94 3.35
CA VAL A 230 -8.75 12.60 2.87
C VAL A 230 -8.17 13.72 2.02
N ARG A 231 -8.94 14.29 1.07
CA ARG A 231 -8.49 15.44 0.26
C ARG A 231 -8.11 16.65 1.13
N ASN A 232 -8.87 16.91 2.20
CA ASN A 232 -8.53 18.00 3.12
C ASN A 232 -7.24 17.70 3.89
N GLN A 233 -7.04 16.50 4.41
CA GLN A 233 -5.79 16.14 5.10
C GLN A 233 -4.57 16.21 4.19
N PHE A 234 -4.73 15.76 2.95
CA PHE A 234 -3.66 15.82 1.96
C PHE A 234 -3.11 17.25 1.83
N ARG A 235 -4.01 18.24 1.77
CA ARG A 235 -3.67 19.66 1.66
C ARG A 235 -3.11 20.22 2.96
N SER A 236 -3.88 20.09 4.05
CA SER A 236 -3.61 20.82 5.28
C SER A 236 -2.53 20.21 6.14
N VAL A 237 -2.23 18.91 5.97
CA VAL A 237 -1.23 18.22 6.79
C VAL A 237 -0.10 17.70 5.92
N TYR A 238 -0.39 16.92 4.89
CA TYR A 238 0.69 16.24 4.16
C TYR A 238 1.51 17.20 3.31
N LEU A 239 0.85 18.14 2.63
CA LEU A 239 1.55 19.21 1.92
C LEU A 239 1.99 20.35 2.85
N ASP A 240 1.08 20.89 3.67
CA ASP A 240 1.37 22.12 4.41
C ASP A 240 2.24 21.92 5.66
N GLU A 241 2.10 20.82 6.38
CA GLU A 241 2.84 20.60 7.63
C GLU A 241 4.01 19.63 7.46
N MET A 242 3.87 18.59 6.63
CA MET A 242 4.85 17.51 6.53
C MET A 242 5.86 17.65 5.39
N MET A 243 5.50 18.29 4.28
CA MET A 243 6.39 18.49 3.13
C MET A 243 7.17 19.80 3.30
N ASP A 244 8.48 19.75 3.11
CA ASP A 244 9.34 20.94 3.15
C ASP A 244 9.36 21.71 1.82
N ASP A 245 10.04 22.86 1.83
CA ASP A 245 10.16 23.75 0.68
C ASP A 245 10.92 23.17 -0.52
N ARG A 246 11.55 22.00 -0.38
CA ARG A 246 12.21 21.27 -1.47
C ARG A 246 11.29 20.21 -2.09
N GLY A 247 10.16 19.90 -1.45
CA GLY A 247 9.28 18.79 -1.82
C GLY A 247 9.59 17.48 -1.07
N ALA A 248 10.52 17.50 -0.10
CA ALA A 248 10.89 16.34 0.68
C ALA A 248 10.04 16.20 1.95
N PHE A 249 10.09 15.03 2.58
CA PHE A 249 9.44 14.77 3.88
C PHE A 249 10.51 14.63 4.97
N PRO A 250 10.74 15.65 5.82
CA PRO A 250 11.84 15.66 6.78
C PRO A 250 11.81 14.51 7.79
N ALA A 251 10.62 14.05 8.20
CA ALA A 251 10.47 12.90 9.10
C ALA A 251 11.02 11.60 8.49
N GLU A 252 10.94 11.45 7.17
CA GLU A 252 11.46 10.29 6.43
C GLU A 252 12.96 10.40 6.20
N LEU A 253 13.45 11.60 5.88
CA LEU A 253 14.87 11.88 5.73
C LEU A 253 15.67 11.68 7.03
N ALA A 254 15.02 11.78 8.19
CA ALA A 254 15.63 11.59 9.50
C ALA A 254 15.78 10.11 9.91
N ARG A 255 15.32 9.17 9.09
CA ARG A 255 15.35 7.73 9.41
C ARG A 255 16.70 7.09 9.08
N THR A 256 16.92 5.88 9.58
CA THR A 256 18.10 5.06 9.26
C THR A 256 18.07 4.48 7.84
N LYS A 257 16.92 4.55 7.16
CA LYS A 257 16.72 4.19 5.74
C LYS A 257 16.10 5.37 4.97
N PRO A 258 16.78 6.53 4.92
CA PRO A 258 16.15 7.76 4.46
C PRO A 258 15.77 7.72 2.97
N TYR A 259 16.45 6.92 2.15
CA TYR A 259 16.10 6.77 0.73
C TYR A 259 14.82 5.94 0.59
N GLY A 260 14.78 4.74 1.16
CA GLY A 260 13.60 3.86 1.15
C GLY A 260 12.35 4.52 1.76
N TYR A 261 12.46 5.23 2.88
CA TYR A 261 11.33 5.95 3.45
C TYR A 261 10.85 7.12 2.58
N SER A 262 11.76 7.81 1.88
CA SER A 262 11.41 8.89 0.94
C SER A 262 10.68 8.35 -0.29
N LEU A 263 11.14 7.22 -0.85
CA LEU A 263 10.46 6.50 -1.94
C LEU A 263 9.07 6.03 -1.50
N PHE A 264 8.97 5.46 -0.30
CA PHE A 264 7.73 4.92 0.23
C PHE A 264 6.66 6.00 0.45
N VAL A 265 7.00 7.12 1.08
CA VAL A 265 6.02 8.18 1.37
C VAL A 265 5.52 8.87 0.11
N ILE A 266 6.39 9.12 -0.88
CA ILE A 266 5.97 9.79 -2.12
C ILE A 266 5.12 8.87 -3.01
N ASP A 267 5.36 7.56 -2.98
CA ASP A 267 4.51 6.57 -3.62
C ASP A 267 3.13 6.49 -2.94
N ALA A 268 3.08 6.54 -1.60
CA ALA A 268 1.81 6.60 -0.86
C ALA A 268 1.04 7.90 -1.14
N MET A 269 1.74 9.05 -1.21
CA MET A 269 1.15 10.34 -1.60
C MET A 269 0.55 10.28 -3.01
N ALA A 270 1.27 9.69 -3.98
CA ALA A 270 0.77 9.48 -5.33
C ALA A 270 -0.49 8.59 -5.35
N GLY A 271 -0.53 7.55 -4.52
CA GLY A 271 -1.71 6.70 -4.35
C GLY A 271 -2.93 7.46 -3.83
N VAL A 272 -2.75 8.27 -2.77
CA VAL A 272 -3.82 9.14 -2.23
C VAL A 272 -4.31 10.12 -3.30
N ALA A 273 -3.39 10.81 -3.97
CA ALA A 273 -3.72 11.75 -5.03
C ALA A 273 -4.50 11.08 -6.16
N GLN A 274 -4.08 9.90 -6.61
CA GLN A 274 -4.74 9.18 -7.69
C GLN A 274 -6.16 8.70 -7.33
N ILE A 275 -6.39 8.21 -6.11
CA ILE A 275 -7.71 7.70 -5.70
C ILE A 275 -8.69 8.83 -5.37
N ALA A 276 -8.23 9.83 -4.62
CA ALA A 276 -9.12 10.82 -4.02
C ALA A 276 -9.43 12.01 -4.94
N SER A 277 -8.67 12.19 -6.04
CA SER A 277 -8.90 13.28 -6.99
C SER A 277 -10.20 13.09 -7.80
N THR A 278 -10.86 14.20 -8.07
CA THR A 278 -11.96 14.31 -9.02
C THR A 278 -11.66 15.40 -10.04
N PRO A 279 -12.40 15.51 -11.17
CA PRO A 279 -12.20 16.60 -12.12
C PRO A 279 -12.33 18.01 -11.51
N ASP A 280 -13.13 18.15 -10.45
CA ASP A 280 -13.35 19.44 -9.76
C ASP A 280 -12.43 19.63 -8.53
N ASP A 281 -11.71 18.59 -8.12
CA ASP A 281 -10.96 18.54 -6.86
C ASP A 281 -9.70 17.68 -7.03
N ASP A 282 -8.81 18.10 -7.94
CA ASP A 282 -7.61 17.34 -8.34
C ASP A 282 -6.42 17.63 -7.40
N LEU A 283 -5.95 16.58 -6.72
CA LEU A 283 -4.79 16.65 -5.81
C LEU A 283 -3.44 16.64 -6.53
N TRP A 284 -3.39 16.22 -7.80
CA TRP A 284 -2.18 16.32 -8.62
C TRP A 284 -1.92 17.76 -9.07
N GLU A 285 -2.98 18.49 -9.43
CA GLU A 285 -2.88 19.90 -9.86
C GLU A 285 -2.89 20.90 -8.70
N PHE A 286 -3.30 20.47 -7.50
CA PHE A 286 -3.24 21.30 -6.30
C PHE A 286 -1.80 21.60 -5.87
N GLY A 287 -1.55 22.87 -5.50
CA GLY A 287 -0.31 23.30 -4.86
C GLY A 287 -0.54 24.44 -3.87
N LEU A 288 0.33 24.53 -2.87
CA LEU A 288 0.38 25.65 -1.93
C LEU A 288 0.98 26.89 -2.61
N GLU A 289 0.81 28.07 -2.00
CA GLU A 289 1.32 29.34 -2.54
C GLU A 289 2.85 29.37 -2.72
N ASP A 290 3.58 28.57 -1.93
CA ASP A 290 5.04 28.40 -2.00
C ASP A 290 5.51 27.31 -3.00
N GLY A 291 4.57 26.73 -3.75
CA GLY A 291 4.81 25.74 -4.78
C GLY A 291 4.91 24.29 -4.29
N ARG A 292 4.74 24.00 -2.98
CA ARG A 292 4.62 22.61 -2.50
C ARG A 292 3.37 21.94 -3.08
N GLY A 293 3.53 20.71 -3.55
CA GLY A 293 2.50 19.95 -4.26
C GLY A 293 3.10 18.67 -4.87
N MET A 294 2.28 17.86 -5.54
CA MET A 294 2.73 16.57 -6.08
C MET A 294 3.85 16.69 -7.10
N LEU A 295 3.80 17.69 -7.99
CA LEU A 295 4.88 17.93 -8.97
C LEU A 295 6.23 18.10 -8.26
N LYS A 296 6.28 18.98 -7.26
CA LYS A 296 7.50 19.29 -6.50
C LYS A 296 8.02 18.10 -5.71
N GLY A 297 7.11 17.31 -5.11
CA GLY A 297 7.48 16.10 -4.38
C GLY A 297 8.10 15.03 -5.28
N VAL A 298 7.54 14.80 -6.48
CA VAL A 298 8.12 13.85 -7.43
C VAL A 298 9.41 14.41 -8.06
N GLU A 299 9.48 15.72 -8.33
CA GLU A 299 10.71 16.38 -8.80
C GLU A 299 11.87 16.29 -7.81
N PHE A 300 11.58 16.30 -6.50
CA PHE A 300 12.60 16.11 -5.47
C PHE A 300 13.25 14.71 -5.59
N ILE A 301 12.46 13.65 -5.72
CA ILE A 301 12.97 12.27 -5.64
C ILE A 301 13.43 11.71 -6.99
N ALA A 302 12.86 12.17 -8.10
CA ALA A 302 13.09 11.59 -9.43
C ALA A 302 14.56 11.56 -9.88
N PRO A 303 15.40 12.59 -9.62
CA PRO A 303 16.83 12.54 -9.95
C PRO A 303 17.56 11.40 -9.24
N TYR A 304 17.18 11.10 -8.00
CA TYR A 304 17.81 10.06 -7.19
C TYR A 304 17.29 8.65 -7.54
N ILE A 305 16.08 8.55 -8.09
CA ILE A 305 15.62 7.30 -8.71
C ILE A 305 16.39 7.01 -10.00
N ALA A 306 16.68 8.05 -10.80
CA ALA A 306 17.45 7.92 -12.03
C ALA A 306 18.94 7.59 -11.76
N ASP A 307 19.52 8.18 -10.71
CA ASP A 307 20.88 7.89 -10.23
C ASP A 307 20.90 7.88 -8.70
N LYS A 308 20.83 6.67 -8.10
CA LYS A 308 20.82 6.52 -6.63
C LYS A 308 22.10 6.98 -5.97
N TYR A 309 23.23 6.99 -6.69
CA TYR A 309 24.52 7.43 -6.14
C TYR A 309 24.64 8.96 -6.05
N ALA A 310 23.69 9.69 -6.62
CA ALA A 310 23.55 11.14 -6.42
C ALA A 310 22.76 11.49 -5.13
N TRP A 311 22.25 10.50 -4.40
CA TRP A 311 21.51 10.72 -3.15
C TRP A 311 22.36 11.47 -2.12
N PRO A 312 21.91 12.65 -1.62
CA PRO A 312 22.75 13.53 -0.81
C PRO A 312 22.66 13.24 0.70
N PHE A 313 21.87 12.25 1.12
CA PHE A 313 21.73 11.83 2.51
C PHE A 313 22.41 10.48 2.75
N GLY A 314 22.32 9.95 3.97
CA GLY A 314 22.90 8.65 4.30
C GLY A 314 22.32 7.52 3.44
N GLU A 315 23.16 6.52 3.14
CA GLU A 315 22.71 5.26 2.56
C GLU A 315 21.79 4.52 3.54
N ASP A 316 20.86 3.73 2.99
CA ASP A 316 19.97 2.91 3.81
C ASP A 316 20.76 1.78 4.48
N ILE A 317 20.62 1.63 5.80
CA ILE A 317 21.35 0.58 6.54
C ILE A 317 20.96 -0.85 6.16
N LEU A 318 19.81 -1.04 5.50
CA LEU A 318 19.35 -2.30 4.91
C LEU A 318 18.63 -2.01 3.59
N TYR A 319 18.76 -2.94 2.63
CA TYR A 319 18.10 -2.91 1.32
C TYR A 319 18.51 -1.76 0.38
N TRP A 320 19.62 -1.06 0.65
CA TRP A 320 20.19 -0.04 -0.24
C TRP A 320 20.42 -0.53 -1.67
N ASP A 321 20.89 -1.77 -1.81
CA ASP A 321 21.19 -2.38 -3.10
C ASP A 321 19.93 -2.82 -3.86
N ASP A 322 18.81 -3.01 -3.16
CA ASP A 322 17.55 -3.46 -3.76
C ASP A 322 16.68 -2.31 -4.30
N TRP A 323 17.01 -1.07 -3.95
CA TRP A 323 16.38 0.14 -4.51
C TRP A 323 17.19 0.74 -5.68
N PRO A 324 16.54 1.50 -6.59
CA PRO A 324 15.09 1.69 -6.74
C PRO A 324 14.40 0.60 -7.61
N VAL A 325 13.07 0.57 -7.55
CA VAL A 325 12.19 -0.31 -8.35
C VAL A 325 11.18 0.52 -9.14
N ARG A 326 10.20 -0.08 -9.81
CA ARG A 326 9.15 0.64 -10.58
C ARG A 326 8.21 1.49 -9.70
N HIS A 327 8.72 2.59 -9.17
CA HIS A 327 7.99 3.48 -8.26
C HIS A 327 6.73 4.08 -8.91
N PRO A 328 5.52 3.88 -8.34
CA PRO A 328 4.26 4.39 -8.87
C PRO A 328 4.23 5.92 -8.96
N SER A 329 4.93 6.64 -8.09
CA SER A 329 5.00 8.11 -8.14
C SER A 329 5.58 8.64 -9.46
N LEU A 330 6.59 7.97 -10.03
CA LEU A 330 7.13 8.31 -11.34
C LEU A 330 6.11 8.08 -12.44
N LEU A 331 5.47 6.89 -12.49
CA LEU A 331 4.49 6.58 -13.52
C LEU A 331 3.29 7.53 -13.48
N LEU A 332 2.64 7.61 -12.32
CA LEU A 332 1.43 8.41 -12.15
C LEU A 332 1.72 9.91 -12.35
N GLY A 333 2.82 10.40 -11.76
CA GLY A 333 3.26 11.78 -11.95
C GLY A 333 3.58 12.09 -13.41
N ALA A 334 4.21 11.15 -14.13
CA ALA A 334 4.56 11.38 -15.51
C ALA A 334 3.36 11.46 -16.45
N LEU A 335 2.35 10.62 -16.22
CA LEU A 335 1.09 10.67 -16.96
C LEU A 335 0.32 11.97 -16.70
N ARG A 336 0.41 12.52 -15.48
CA ARG A 336 -0.25 13.76 -15.08
C ARG A 336 0.46 15.01 -15.61
N PHE A 337 1.79 15.05 -15.49
CA PHE A 337 2.59 16.24 -15.78
C PHE A 337 3.30 16.21 -17.15
N GLY A 338 3.10 15.15 -17.95
CA GLY A 338 3.72 15.02 -19.27
C GLY A 338 5.24 14.81 -19.20
N ARG A 339 5.75 14.10 -18.19
CA ARG A 339 7.19 13.89 -17.95
C ARG A 339 7.72 12.62 -18.62
N SER A 340 8.06 12.72 -19.90
CA SER A 340 8.62 11.59 -20.66
C SER A 340 9.93 11.03 -20.08
N ASP A 341 10.74 11.87 -19.42
CA ASP A 341 11.94 11.47 -18.70
C ASP A 341 11.62 10.55 -17.52
N TRP A 342 10.56 10.82 -16.76
CA TRP A 342 10.11 9.96 -15.67
C TRP A 342 9.55 8.64 -16.15
N LEU A 343 8.82 8.62 -17.27
CA LEU A 343 8.37 7.35 -17.89
C LEU A 343 9.56 6.50 -18.34
N ALA A 344 10.57 7.12 -18.97
CA ALA A 344 11.77 6.42 -19.40
C ALA A 344 12.53 5.81 -18.21
N SER A 345 12.68 6.56 -17.11
CA SER A 345 13.24 6.03 -15.86
C SER A 345 12.41 4.86 -15.34
N TRP A 346 11.10 5.04 -15.17
CA TRP A 346 10.20 4.02 -14.65
C TRP A 346 10.25 2.72 -15.49
N SER A 347 10.25 2.80 -16.82
CA SER A 347 10.25 1.62 -17.69
C SER A 347 11.51 0.75 -17.54
N ASN A 348 12.65 1.34 -17.15
CA ASN A 348 13.93 0.65 -17.00
C ASN A 348 14.15 0.04 -15.61
N LEU A 349 13.28 0.32 -14.64
CA LEU A 349 13.40 -0.18 -13.27
C LEU A 349 12.79 -1.58 -13.11
N GLU A 350 13.24 -2.29 -12.07
CA GLU A 350 12.78 -3.63 -11.69
C GLU A 350 11.27 -3.63 -11.39
N PRO A 351 10.44 -4.36 -12.17
CA PRO A 351 8.99 -4.41 -11.97
C PRO A 351 8.49 -5.38 -10.89
N ASP A 352 9.27 -6.42 -10.55
CA ASP A 352 8.86 -7.52 -9.66
C ASP A 352 10.00 -7.85 -8.67
N PRO A 353 10.32 -6.94 -7.72
CA PRO A 353 11.41 -7.17 -6.77
C PRO A 353 11.17 -8.43 -5.93
N MET A 354 12.25 -9.19 -5.68
CA MET A 354 12.20 -10.45 -4.93
C MET A 354 12.29 -10.31 -3.40
N PRO A 355 13.09 -9.37 -2.83
CA PRO A 355 13.16 -9.24 -1.38
C PRO A 355 11.79 -8.87 -0.80
N PHE A 356 11.33 -9.64 0.19
CA PHE A 356 10.02 -9.42 0.79
C PHE A 356 9.86 -8.01 1.38
N GLU A 357 10.92 -7.47 1.98
CA GLU A 357 10.86 -6.12 2.54
C GLU A 357 10.61 -5.06 1.46
N VAL A 358 11.20 -5.24 0.28
CA VAL A 358 10.98 -4.34 -0.86
C VAL A 358 9.56 -4.47 -1.37
N GLN A 359 9.03 -5.69 -1.48
CA GLN A 359 7.61 -5.94 -1.84
C GLN A 359 6.64 -5.32 -0.83
N ARG A 360 6.95 -5.43 0.47
CA ARG A 360 6.16 -4.85 1.56
C ARG A 360 6.17 -3.32 1.53
N ASN A 361 7.28 -2.70 1.14
CA ASN A 361 7.41 -1.26 0.97
C ASN A 361 7.10 -0.78 -0.47
N LEU A 362 6.53 -1.63 -1.33
CA LEU A 362 5.97 -1.26 -2.63
C LEU A 362 4.49 -1.68 -2.72
N PRO A 363 3.58 -0.97 -2.01
CA PRO A 363 2.17 -1.36 -1.92
C PRO A 363 1.37 -1.12 -3.22
N LEU A 364 1.87 -0.29 -4.14
CA LEU A 364 1.27 -0.07 -5.47
C LEU A 364 2.19 -0.65 -6.54
N ARG A 365 1.80 -1.77 -7.13
CA ARG A 365 2.65 -2.61 -7.98
C ARG A 365 1.92 -3.17 -9.20
N HIS A 366 0.61 -2.94 -9.30
CA HIS A 366 -0.22 -3.27 -10.44
C HIS A 366 -0.72 -2.01 -11.15
N PRO A 367 0.11 -1.28 -11.91
CA PRO A 367 -0.27 -0.01 -12.54
C PRO A 367 -1.64 0.04 -13.21
N LEU A 368 -2.06 -1.07 -13.83
CA LEU A 368 -3.31 -1.19 -14.58
C LEU A 368 -4.59 -1.04 -13.74
N ILE A 369 -4.54 -1.27 -12.42
CA ILE A 369 -5.70 -1.05 -11.55
C ILE A 369 -5.74 0.35 -10.93
N TRP A 370 -4.71 1.16 -11.20
CA TRP A 370 -4.58 2.55 -10.74
C TRP A 370 -4.86 3.57 -11.84
N SER A 371 -4.72 3.18 -13.11
CA SER A 371 -4.79 4.04 -14.30
C SER A 371 -6.19 4.21 -14.90
#